data_AF-R0JF33-F1
#
_entry.id   AF-R0JF33-F1
#
_cell.length_a   1.000
_cell.length_b   1.000
_cell.length_c   1.000
_cell.angle_alpha   90.00
_cell.angle_beta   90.00
_cell.angle_gamma   90.00
#
_symmetry.space_group_name_H-M   'P 1'
#
loop_
_entity.id
_entity.type
_entity.pdbx_description
1 polymer ?
#
loop_
_entity_poly.entity_id
_entity_poly.type
_entity_poly.pdbx_seq_one_letter_code
_entity_poly.pdbx_strand_id
1 'polypeptide(L)'
;IQENEYVKMGAYHTIELEPNRQFTLAKKQWDSVVLERIEQACDPAWSADRKGNCSQHDRALERFYEQVVQAIQRHINFEVVKCVLVASPGFVREQFCDYMFQQAVKTDNKLLLENRSKFLQVHSSSGHKYALKEALCDPAVTSRLSDTKAAGEVKALDDFYKMLQHEPDRAFYGLKHVEKANEAMAIDTLLISDELFRHQDVATRARYVKLVDSVRDNMGTVRIFSSLHVSGEQLGQLTGVAAILRFPVAELSDHEDESSSEED
;
A
#
# COMPACT_ATOMS: atom_id res chain seq x y z
N ILE A 1 43.72 -1.14 -31.85
CA ILE A 1 42.58 -1.97 -32.29
C ILE A 1 43.20 -3.21 -32.89
N GLN A 2 43.00 -4.35 -32.25
CA GLN A 2 43.63 -5.62 -32.62
C GLN A 2 42.55 -6.55 -33.16
N GLU A 3 42.91 -7.36 -34.15
CA GLU A 3 42.03 -8.39 -34.71
C GLU A 3 41.73 -9.45 -33.65
N ASN A 4 40.48 -9.90 -33.59
CA ASN A 4 40.01 -10.94 -32.67
C ASN A 4 39.44 -12.10 -33.49
N GLU A 5 39.74 -13.34 -33.10
CA GLU A 5 39.35 -14.55 -33.82
C GLU A 5 37.84 -14.68 -34.03
N TYR A 6 37.04 -14.14 -33.10
CA TYR A 6 35.57 -14.25 -33.12
C TYR A 6 34.85 -12.96 -33.53
N VAL A 7 35.56 -11.83 -33.62
CA VAL A 7 34.94 -10.52 -33.86
C VAL A 7 35.69 -9.77 -34.97
N LYS A 8 34.96 -9.47 -36.05
CA LYS A 8 35.51 -8.70 -37.17
C LYS A 8 35.86 -7.27 -36.75
N MET A 9 36.91 -6.73 -37.35
CA MET A 9 37.34 -5.34 -37.15
C MET A 9 36.22 -4.36 -37.49
N GLY A 10 35.93 -3.43 -36.57
CA GLY A 10 34.89 -2.41 -36.74
C GLY A 10 33.47 -2.82 -36.33
N ALA A 11 33.27 -4.04 -35.81
CA ALA A 11 32.00 -4.44 -35.23
C ALA A 11 31.75 -3.77 -33.86
N TYR A 12 30.50 -3.37 -33.60
CA TYR A 12 30.09 -2.82 -32.30
C TYR A 12 29.94 -3.93 -31.26
N HIS A 13 30.35 -3.66 -30.02
CA HIS A 13 30.22 -4.56 -28.89
C HIS A 13 30.01 -3.76 -27.60
N THR A 14 29.22 -4.31 -26.67
CA THR A 14 28.99 -3.74 -25.34
C THR A 14 29.62 -4.66 -24.31
N ILE A 15 30.48 -4.12 -23.44
CA ILE A 15 31.16 -4.87 -22.38
C ILE A 15 30.52 -4.50 -21.05
N GLU A 16 30.00 -5.49 -20.32
CA GLU A 16 29.61 -5.35 -18.92
C GLU A 16 30.82 -5.64 -18.03
N LEU A 17 31.09 -4.76 -17.07
CA LEU A 17 32.18 -4.92 -16.12
C LEU A 17 31.73 -5.84 -14.99
N GLU A 18 32.33 -7.03 -14.90
CA GLU A 18 32.05 -8.00 -13.85
C GLU A 18 32.89 -7.74 -12.59
N PRO A 19 32.34 -7.94 -11.38
CA PRO A 19 33.11 -7.91 -10.14
C PRO A 19 34.27 -8.92 -10.16
N ASN A 20 35.45 -8.52 -9.68
CA ASN A 20 36.67 -9.35 -9.62
C ASN A 20 37.23 -9.85 -10.96
N ARG A 21 36.80 -9.30 -12.09
CA ARG A 21 37.39 -9.61 -13.40
C ARG A 21 38.36 -8.51 -13.82
N GLN A 22 39.58 -8.90 -14.18
CA GLN A 22 40.59 -7.94 -14.64
C GLN A 22 40.23 -7.38 -16.01
N PHE A 23 40.36 -6.06 -16.16
CA PHE A 23 40.21 -5.36 -17.43
C PHE A 23 41.35 -4.38 -17.63
N THR A 24 41.63 -4.01 -18.88
CA THR A 24 42.71 -3.10 -19.25
C THR A 24 42.13 -1.89 -19.96
N LEU A 25 42.43 -0.69 -19.45
CA LEU A 25 42.08 0.58 -20.09
C LEU A 25 43.26 1.15 -20.87
N ALA A 26 43.01 1.62 -22.10
CA ALA A 26 43.99 2.34 -22.90
C ALA A 26 43.43 3.70 -23.32
N LYS A 27 44.10 4.79 -22.93
CA LYS A 27 43.78 6.17 -23.31
C LYS A 27 44.97 6.79 -24.04
N LYS A 28 44.70 7.74 -24.95
CA LYS A 28 45.76 8.47 -25.68
C LYS A 28 46.57 9.39 -24.77
N GLN A 29 45.94 9.95 -23.74
CA GLN A 29 46.56 10.79 -22.73
C GLN A 29 45.97 10.45 -21.36
N TRP A 30 46.84 10.45 -20.35
CA TRP A 30 46.48 10.26 -18.95
C TRP A 30 46.76 11.56 -18.21
N ASP A 31 45.71 12.21 -17.72
CA ASP A 31 45.82 13.46 -16.97
C ASP A 31 46.10 13.18 -15.49
N SER A 32 46.74 14.13 -14.80
CA SER A 32 47.05 14.02 -13.37
C SER A 32 45.81 13.74 -12.51
N VAL A 33 44.68 14.37 -12.83
CA VAL A 33 43.39 14.15 -12.14
C VAL A 33 42.87 12.73 -12.31
N VAL A 34 43.10 12.11 -13.47
CA VAL A 34 42.65 10.74 -13.74
C VAL A 34 43.50 9.73 -12.96
N LEU A 35 44.81 9.97 -12.89
CA LEU A 35 45.73 9.16 -12.09
C LEU A 35 45.42 9.27 -10.60
N GLU A 36 45.21 10.48 -10.10
CA GLU A 36 44.82 10.72 -8.70
C GLU A 36 43.51 9.99 -8.33
N ARG A 37 42.52 9.98 -9.23
CA ARG A 37 41.27 9.25 -9.01
C ARG A 37 41.45 7.72 -8.99
N ILE A 38 42.38 7.19 -9.78
CA ILE A 38 42.72 5.76 -9.77
C ILE A 38 43.42 5.40 -8.46
N GLU A 39 44.38 6.22 -8.02
CA GLU A 39 45.09 6.05 -6.75
C GLU A 39 44.11 6.08 -5.57
N GLN A 40 43.20 7.05 -5.52
CA GLN A 40 42.14 7.14 -4.50
C GLN A 40 41.22 5.90 -4.49
N ALA A 41 40.90 5.34 -5.66
CA ALA A 41 40.07 4.14 -5.75
C ALA A 41 40.83 2.86 -5.37
N CYS A 42 42.15 2.82 -5.57
CA CYS A 42 43.01 1.71 -5.18
C CYS A 42 43.39 1.73 -3.70
N ASP A 43 43.35 2.89 -3.04
CA ASP A 43 43.68 3.01 -1.62
C ASP A 43 42.62 2.29 -0.74
N PRO A 44 42.98 1.18 -0.07
CA PRO A 44 42.05 0.44 0.79
C PRO A 44 41.64 1.25 2.02
N ALA A 45 42.39 2.31 2.36
CA ALA A 45 42.08 3.24 3.44
C ALA A 45 40.88 4.15 3.12
N TRP A 46 40.63 4.45 1.84
CA TRP A 46 39.52 5.30 1.42
C TRP A 46 38.19 4.52 1.41
N SER A 47 38.26 3.20 1.22
CA SER A 47 37.11 2.27 1.24
C SER A 47 36.91 1.59 2.60
N ALA A 48 37.27 2.27 3.69
CA ALA A 48 36.68 1.97 4.98
C ALA A 48 35.26 2.56 5.01
N ASP A 49 34.32 1.84 4.39
CA ASP A 49 32.91 2.08 4.65
C ASP A 49 32.70 2.12 6.16
N ARG A 50 32.09 3.21 6.61
CA ARG A 50 31.83 3.60 8.00
C ARG A 50 30.99 2.57 8.78
N LYS A 51 31.50 1.35 8.99
CA LYS A 51 30.93 0.32 9.87
C LYS A 51 31.34 0.52 11.33
N GLY A 52 31.32 1.77 11.80
CA GLY A 52 31.90 2.17 13.10
C GLY A 52 30.94 2.79 14.12
N ASN A 53 29.70 3.12 13.76
CA ASN A 53 28.81 3.88 14.66
C ASN A 53 27.46 3.16 14.89
N CYS A 54 27.47 1.93 15.41
CA CYS A 54 26.25 1.29 15.92
C CYS A 54 25.62 2.11 17.07
N SER A 55 26.44 2.74 17.91
CA SER A 55 25.97 3.58 19.02
C SER A 55 25.14 4.80 18.60
N GLN A 56 25.43 5.38 17.42
CA GLN A 56 24.63 6.49 16.89
C GLN A 56 23.28 6.00 16.37
N HIS A 57 23.25 4.80 15.77
CA HIS A 57 22.03 4.17 15.31
C HIS A 57 21.10 3.83 16.48
N ASP A 58 21.63 3.20 17.54
CA ASP A 58 20.85 2.83 18.73
C ASP A 58 20.26 4.05 19.42
N ARG A 59 21.05 5.13 19.55
CA ARG A 59 20.58 6.39 20.16
C ARG A 59 19.55 7.11 19.29
N ALA A 60 19.61 6.95 17.98
CA ALA A 60 18.60 7.47 17.07
C ALA A 60 17.29 6.67 17.16
N LEU A 61 17.38 5.34 17.26
CA LEU A 61 16.22 4.46 17.48
C LEU A 61 15.50 4.77 18.79
N GLU A 62 16.24 4.97 19.87
CA GLU A 62 15.65 5.32 21.17
C GLU A 62 14.85 6.64 21.10
N ARG A 63 15.42 7.68 20.48
CA ARG A 63 14.72 8.95 20.25
C ARG A 63 13.49 8.80 19.36
N PHE A 64 13.59 7.96 18.33
CA PHE A 64 12.47 7.66 17.45
C PHE A 64 11.32 6.99 18.22
N TYR A 65 11.61 5.97 19.02
CA TYR A 65 10.59 5.30 19.84
C TYR A 65 9.96 6.24 20.87
N GLU A 66 10.75 7.12 21.48
CA GLU A 66 10.22 8.14 22.39
C GLU A 66 9.20 9.06 21.71
N GLN A 67 9.49 9.53 20.49
CA GLN A 67 8.57 10.35 19.70
C GLN A 67 7.28 9.59 19.37
N VAL A 68 7.36 8.31 19.03
CA VAL A 68 6.19 7.47 18.73
C VAL A 68 5.31 7.28 19.97
N VAL A 69 5.91 7.00 21.14
CA VAL A 69 5.16 6.88 22.41
C VAL A 69 4.47 8.20 22.77
N GLN A 70 5.15 9.34 22.59
CA GLN A 70 4.54 10.65 22.82
C GLN A 70 3.38 10.92 21.86
N ALA A 71 3.48 10.53 20.59
CA ALA A 71 2.41 10.66 19.62
C ALA A 71 1.17 9.81 20.00
N ILE A 72 1.41 8.57 20.46
CA ILE A 72 0.36 7.68 20.96
C ILE A 72 -0.38 8.33 22.14
N GLN A 73 0.34 8.86 23.13
CA GLN A 73 -0.27 9.48 24.31
C GLN A 73 -1.09 10.74 23.97
N ARG A 74 -0.69 11.50 22.95
CA ARG A 74 -1.39 12.74 22.56
C ARG A 74 -2.65 12.49 21.74
N HIS A 75 -2.63 11.50 20.85
CA HIS A 75 -3.70 11.29 19.88
C HIS A 75 -4.65 10.15 20.23
N ILE A 76 -4.23 9.18 21.04
CA ILE A 76 -5.01 7.97 21.34
C ILE A 76 -5.62 8.09 22.73
N ASN A 77 -6.95 8.17 22.79
CA ASN A 77 -7.68 7.97 24.03
C ASN A 77 -8.00 6.48 24.22
N PHE A 78 -7.36 5.86 25.22
CA PHE A 78 -7.46 4.42 25.49
C PHE A 78 -8.83 3.97 26.03
N GLU A 79 -9.69 4.89 26.48
CA GLU A 79 -11.05 4.57 26.93
C GLU A 79 -11.98 4.25 25.74
N VAL A 80 -11.79 4.96 24.63
CA VAL A 80 -12.62 4.82 23.42
C VAL A 80 -12.12 3.68 22.53
N VAL A 81 -10.81 3.45 22.52
CA VAL A 81 -10.18 2.50 21.60
C VAL A 81 -10.27 1.07 22.14
N LYS A 82 -10.85 0.17 21.34
CA LYS A 82 -10.95 -1.27 21.65
C LYS A 82 -9.59 -1.97 21.66
N CYS A 83 -8.76 -1.72 20.64
CA CYS A 83 -7.42 -2.30 20.52
C CYS A 83 -6.48 -1.39 19.73
N VAL A 84 -5.18 -1.47 20.03
CA VAL A 84 -4.12 -0.73 19.34
C VAL A 84 -3.27 -1.73 18.58
N LEU A 85 -3.19 -1.57 17.25
CA LEU A 85 -2.38 -2.41 16.38
C LEU A 85 -0.99 -1.81 16.25
N VAL A 86 0.03 -2.63 16.49
CA VAL A 86 1.44 -2.29 16.26
C VAL A 86 1.96 -3.19 15.15
N ALA A 87 2.21 -2.59 13.99
CA ALA A 87 2.63 -3.30 12.79
C ALA A 87 4.00 -2.81 12.32
N SER A 88 4.88 -3.74 11.96
CA SER A 88 6.18 -3.43 11.35
C SER A 88 6.69 -4.63 10.57
N PRO A 89 7.55 -4.40 9.56
CA PRO A 89 8.39 -5.45 9.01
C PRO A 89 9.49 -5.84 10.02
N GLY A 90 9.74 -7.15 10.16
CA GLY A 90 10.81 -7.67 11.02
C GLY A 90 10.56 -7.49 12.52
N PHE A 91 11.64 -7.23 13.27
CA PHE A 91 11.67 -7.23 14.74
C PHE A 91 11.37 -5.87 15.41
N VAL A 92 11.12 -4.82 14.62
CA VAL A 92 10.96 -3.45 15.14
C VAL A 92 9.77 -3.30 16.08
N ARG A 93 8.64 -3.95 15.79
CA ARG A 93 7.42 -3.92 16.64
C ARG A 93 7.67 -4.53 18.03
N GLU A 94 8.46 -5.60 18.10
CA GLU A 94 8.75 -6.32 19.34
C GLU A 94 9.65 -5.46 20.21
N GLN A 95 10.75 -4.95 19.63
CA GLN A 95 11.65 -4.01 20.28
C GLN A 95 10.94 -2.74 20.75
N PHE A 96 10.04 -2.19 19.92
CA PHE A 96 9.24 -1.02 20.30
C PHE A 96 8.28 -1.29 21.45
N CYS A 97 7.59 -2.43 21.44
CA CYS A 97 6.69 -2.81 22.53
C CYS A 97 7.45 -2.96 23.85
N ASP A 98 8.61 -3.60 23.83
CA ASP A 98 9.46 -3.75 25.00
C ASP A 98 9.92 -2.39 25.53
N TYR A 99 10.39 -1.51 24.64
CA TYR A 99 10.77 -0.14 25.00
C TYR A 99 9.61 0.65 25.61
N MET A 100 8.42 0.58 25.00
CA MET A 100 7.22 1.26 25.48
C MET A 100 6.82 0.79 26.88
N PHE A 101 6.87 -0.52 27.16
CA PHE A 101 6.56 -1.05 28.49
C PHE A 101 7.63 -0.72 29.52
N GLN A 102 8.91 -0.75 29.16
CA GLN A 102 9.99 -0.30 30.04
C GLN A 102 9.81 1.18 30.41
N GLN A 103 9.44 2.03 29.45
CA GLN A 103 9.20 3.44 29.68
C GLN A 103 7.94 3.68 30.53
N ALA A 104 6.88 2.90 30.32
CA ALA A 104 5.67 2.97 31.14
C ALA A 104 5.93 2.61 32.61
N VAL A 105 6.81 1.64 32.87
CA VAL A 105 7.26 1.29 34.23
C VAL A 105 8.11 2.40 34.85
N LYS A 106 9.02 3.01 34.07
CA LYS A 106 9.85 4.13 34.58
C LYS A 106 9.04 5.39 34.93
N THR A 107 7.97 5.64 34.19
CA THR A 107 7.12 6.83 34.35
C THR A 107 5.90 6.58 35.24
N ASP A 108 5.71 5.35 35.74
CA ASP A 108 4.53 4.91 36.50
C ASP A 108 3.18 5.31 35.86
N ASN A 109 3.11 5.26 34.53
CA ASN A 109 1.91 5.66 33.80
C ASN A 109 0.84 4.55 33.84
N LYS A 110 -0.10 4.68 34.77
CA LYS A 110 -1.19 3.72 35.01
C LYS A 110 -2.02 3.40 33.77
N LEU A 111 -2.31 4.41 32.93
CA LEU A 111 -3.13 4.23 31.73
C LEU A 111 -2.51 3.24 30.74
N LEU A 112 -1.18 3.24 30.61
CA LEU A 112 -0.48 2.39 29.65
C LEU A 112 -0.30 0.96 30.20
N LEU A 113 -0.11 0.83 31.51
CA LEU A 113 0.00 -0.45 32.20
C LEU A 113 -1.32 -1.23 32.21
N GLU A 114 -2.44 -0.55 32.50
CA GLU A 114 -3.78 -1.16 32.50
C GLU A 114 -4.20 -1.63 31.10
N ASN A 115 -3.83 -0.87 30.07
CA ASN A 115 -4.19 -1.15 28.68
C ASN A 115 -3.18 -2.04 27.94
N ARG A 116 -2.24 -2.69 28.65
CA ARG A 116 -1.23 -3.57 28.05
C ARG A 116 -1.83 -4.68 27.17
N SER A 117 -2.97 -5.25 27.58
CA SER A 117 -3.67 -6.31 26.85
C SER A 117 -4.32 -5.86 25.53
N LYS A 118 -4.50 -4.54 25.34
CA LYS A 118 -5.07 -3.96 24.12
C LYS A 118 -4.05 -3.81 22.99
N PHE A 119 -2.76 -3.86 23.29
CA PHE A 119 -1.70 -3.78 22.28
C PHE A 119 -1.53 -5.14 21.59
N LEU A 120 -1.75 -5.15 20.29
CA LEU A 120 -1.63 -6.34 19.44
C LEU A 120 -0.51 -6.13 18.44
N GLN A 121 0.39 -7.10 18.36
CA GLN A 121 1.48 -7.10 17.40
C GLN A 121 1.06 -7.80 16.11
N VAL A 122 1.30 -7.15 14.97
CA VAL A 122 0.86 -7.63 13.65
C VAL A 122 2.01 -7.57 12.66
N HIS A 123 2.05 -8.49 11.70
CA HIS A 123 3.07 -8.44 10.65
C HIS A 123 2.65 -7.40 9.61
N SER A 124 3.63 -6.73 9.02
CA SER A 124 3.39 -5.82 7.91
C SER A 124 4.59 -5.83 6.98
N SER A 125 4.35 -5.83 5.67
CA SER A 125 5.41 -5.71 4.67
C SER A 125 6.16 -4.38 4.73
N SER A 126 5.50 -3.29 5.16
CA SER A 126 6.11 -1.96 5.23
C SER A 126 5.56 -1.09 6.38
N GLY A 127 6.17 0.07 6.60
CA GLY A 127 5.72 1.08 7.57
C GLY A 127 4.88 2.22 6.98
N HIS A 128 4.37 2.08 5.76
CA HIS A 128 3.61 3.13 5.07
C HIS A 128 2.09 2.94 5.28
N LYS A 129 1.29 3.96 4.91
CA LYS A 129 -0.18 3.95 5.09
C LYS A 129 -0.87 2.73 4.47
N TYR A 130 -0.44 2.28 3.28
CA TYR A 130 -1.05 1.15 2.59
C TYR A 130 -0.90 -0.18 3.37
N ALA A 131 0.14 -0.29 4.20
CA ALA A 131 0.43 -1.51 4.95
C ALA A 131 -0.61 -1.78 6.05
N LEU A 132 -1.38 -0.76 6.42
CA LEU A 132 -2.52 -0.92 7.34
C LEU A 132 -3.59 -1.85 6.76
N LYS A 133 -3.76 -1.91 5.43
CA LYS A 133 -4.67 -2.86 4.77
C LYS A 133 -4.26 -4.31 5.04
N GLU A 134 -2.97 -4.61 4.85
CA GLU A 134 -2.39 -5.94 5.09
C GLU A 134 -2.58 -6.36 6.55
N ALA A 135 -2.24 -5.47 7.48
CA ALA A 135 -2.35 -5.72 8.92
C ALA A 135 -3.81 -5.98 9.38
N LEU A 136 -4.81 -5.40 8.70
CA LEU A 136 -6.23 -5.65 9.01
C LEU A 136 -6.75 -6.96 8.45
N CYS A 137 -6.18 -7.46 7.35
CA CYS A 137 -6.56 -8.75 6.76
C CYS A 137 -6.02 -9.95 7.55
N ASP A 138 -5.03 -9.75 8.44
CA ASP A 138 -4.43 -10.83 9.20
C ASP A 138 -5.49 -11.53 10.10
N PRO A 139 -5.56 -12.88 10.10
CA PRO A 139 -6.61 -13.62 10.80
C PRO A 139 -6.55 -13.46 12.34
N ALA A 140 -5.35 -13.26 12.88
CA ALA A 140 -5.13 -12.98 14.30
C ALA A 140 -5.83 -11.68 14.76
N VAL A 141 -5.89 -10.70 13.86
CA VAL A 141 -6.46 -9.38 14.06
C VAL A 141 -7.96 -9.41 13.74
N THR A 142 -8.33 -10.07 12.64
CA THR A 142 -9.71 -10.18 12.13
C THR A 142 -10.66 -10.79 13.16
N SER A 143 -10.23 -11.82 13.89
CA SER A 143 -11.06 -12.45 14.94
C SER A 143 -11.43 -11.50 16.08
N ARG A 144 -10.59 -10.50 16.38
CA ARG A 144 -10.83 -9.51 17.44
C ARG A 144 -11.47 -8.22 16.92
N LEU A 145 -11.32 -7.94 15.63
CA LEU A 145 -11.74 -6.70 14.97
C LEU A 145 -12.93 -6.85 14.03
N SER A 146 -13.56 -8.03 14.00
CA SER A 146 -14.77 -8.31 13.19
C SER A 146 -15.88 -7.28 13.35
N ASP A 147 -15.98 -6.69 14.53
CA ASP A 147 -17.01 -5.70 14.87
C ASP A 147 -16.67 -4.28 14.40
N THR A 148 -15.55 -4.11 13.69
CA THR A 148 -15.09 -2.80 13.23
C THR A 148 -15.49 -2.62 11.77
N LYS A 149 -16.16 -1.51 11.49
CA LYS A 149 -16.58 -1.13 10.12
C LYS A 149 -15.43 -1.22 9.10
N ALA A 150 -14.22 -0.80 9.51
CA ALA A 150 -13.02 -0.84 8.67
C ALA A 150 -12.65 -2.25 8.18
N ALA A 151 -12.77 -3.28 9.03
CA ALA A 151 -12.50 -4.66 8.62
C ALA A 151 -13.53 -5.14 7.57
N GLY A 152 -14.79 -4.72 7.72
CA GLY A 152 -15.84 -4.97 6.72
C GLY A 152 -15.54 -4.31 5.37
N GLU A 153 -15.09 -3.06 5.38
CA GLU A 153 -14.71 -2.32 4.17
C GLU A 153 -13.55 -3.02 3.43
N VAL A 154 -12.48 -3.36 4.14
CA VAL A 154 -11.33 -4.06 3.56
C VAL A 154 -11.73 -5.43 2.99
N LYS A 155 -12.57 -6.19 3.71
CA LYS A 155 -13.07 -7.48 3.25
C LYS A 155 -13.89 -7.37 1.96
N ALA A 156 -14.79 -6.39 1.87
CA ALA A 156 -15.62 -6.22 0.69
C ALA A 156 -14.81 -5.89 -0.57
N LEU A 157 -13.72 -5.12 -0.40
CA LEU A 157 -12.81 -4.78 -1.50
C LEU A 157 -11.93 -5.98 -1.89
N ASP A 158 -11.49 -6.78 -0.91
CA ASP A 158 -10.77 -8.04 -1.17
C ASP A 158 -11.65 -9.07 -1.89
N ASP A 159 -12.91 -9.21 -1.47
CA ASP A 159 -13.90 -10.05 -2.15
C ASP A 159 -14.12 -9.57 -3.59
N PHE A 160 -14.22 -8.26 -3.85
CA PHE A 160 -14.31 -7.71 -5.20
C PHE A 160 -13.11 -8.10 -6.08
N TYR A 161 -11.88 -7.96 -5.59
CA TYR A 161 -10.69 -8.38 -6.34
C TYR A 161 -10.63 -9.89 -6.58
N LYS A 162 -11.06 -10.71 -5.62
CA LYS A 162 -11.18 -12.16 -5.80
C LYS A 162 -12.17 -12.50 -6.91
N MET A 163 -13.31 -11.81 -6.97
CA MET A 163 -14.27 -12.01 -8.05
C MET A 163 -13.66 -11.64 -9.41
N LEU A 164 -12.95 -10.51 -9.49
CA LEU A 164 -12.22 -10.13 -10.71
C LEU A 164 -11.21 -11.18 -11.19
N GLN A 165 -10.55 -11.89 -10.25
CA GLN A 165 -9.57 -12.94 -10.58
C GLN A 165 -10.21 -14.25 -11.05
N HIS A 166 -11.37 -14.62 -10.50
CA HIS A 166 -12.02 -15.90 -10.79
C HIS A 166 -13.08 -15.81 -11.89
N GLU A 167 -13.89 -14.75 -11.90
CA GLU A 167 -15.01 -14.54 -12.82
C GLU A 167 -15.14 -13.04 -13.16
N PRO A 168 -14.52 -12.55 -14.26
CA PRO A 168 -14.53 -11.13 -14.59
C PRO A 168 -15.95 -10.59 -14.84
N ASP A 169 -16.84 -11.41 -15.40
CA ASP A 169 -18.21 -11.01 -15.78
C ASP A 169 -19.17 -10.82 -14.59
N ARG A 170 -18.68 -10.98 -13.35
CA ARG A 170 -19.47 -10.84 -12.13
C ARG A 170 -19.12 -9.59 -11.32
N ALA A 171 -18.02 -8.93 -11.60
CA ALA A 171 -17.60 -7.75 -10.86
C ALA A 171 -17.31 -6.60 -11.82
N PHE A 172 -18.13 -5.55 -11.74
CA PHE A 172 -18.05 -4.39 -12.61
C PHE A 172 -17.66 -3.14 -11.83
N TYR A 173 -16.93 -2.24 -12.47
CA TYR A 173 -16.64 -0.90 -11.97
C TYR A 173 -17.04 0.14 -13.02
N GLY A 174 -17.30 1.36 -12.56
CA GLY A 174 -17.77 2.46 -13.42
C GLY A 174 -19.28 2.60 -13.44
N LEU A 175 -19.74 3.85 -13.58
CA LEU A 175 -21.16 4.21 -13.46
C LEU A 175 -22.04 3.52 -14.52
N LYS A 176 -21.63 3.53 -15.79
CA LYS A 176 -22.42 2.94 -16.89
C LYS A 176 -22.64 1.43 -16.70
N HIS A 177 -21.59 0.71 -16.30
CA HIS A 177 -21.67 -0.75 -16.09
C HIS A 177 -22.57 -1.07 -14.89
N VAL A 178 -22.46 -0.29 -13.82
CA VAL A 178 -23.28 -0.50 -12.61
C VAL A 178 -24.74 -0.13 -12.84
N GLU A 179 -25.04 0.89 -13.64
CA GLU A 179 -26.44 1.20 -14.04
C GLU A 179 -27.07 0.05 -14.82
N LYS A 180 -26.39 -0.50 -15.82
CA LYS A 180 -26.89 -1.67 -16.56
C LYS A 180 -27.02 -2.91 -15.67
N ALA A 181 -26.09 -3.13 -14.75
CA ALA A 181 -26.20 -4.21 -13.77
C ALA A 181 -27.40 -4.04 -12.82
N ASN A 182 -27.79 -2.78 -12.53
CA ASN A 182 -28.98 -2.46 -11.76
C ASN A 182 -30.27 -2.71 -12.57
N GLU A 183 -30.27 -2.41 -13.87
CA GLU A 183 -31.37 -2.76 -14.79
C GLU A 183 -31.58 -4.28 -14.87
N ALA A 184 -30.49 -5.05 -14.88
CA ALA A 184 -30.50 -6.51 -14.80
C ALA A 184 -30.85 -7.07 -13.40
N MET A 185 -31.01 -6.20 -12.39
CA MET A 185 -31.26 -6.56 -10.98
C MET A 185 -30.27 -7.58 -10.41
N ALA A 186 -29.02 -7.53 -10.87
CA ALA A 186 -28.01 -8.55 -10.57
C ALA A 186 -27.12 -8.17 -9.38
N ILE A 187 -27.21 -6.95 -8.85
CA ILE A 187 -26.28 -6.41 -7.85
C ILE A 187 -26.49 -7.09 -6.49
N ASP A 188 -25.43 -7.71 -5.95
CA ASP A 188 -25.40 -8.25 -4.59
C ASP A 188 -24.82 -7.25 -3.59
N THR A 189 -23.64 -6.73 -3.90
CA THR A 189 -22.93 -5.76 -3.06
C THR A 189 -22.50 -4.57 -3.90
N LEU A 190 -22.95 -3.38 -3.51
CA LEU A 190 -22.57 -2.11 -4.13
C LEU A 190 -21.53 -1.40 -3.26
N LEU A 191 -20.40 -1.03 -3.88
CA LEU A 191 -19.29 -0.31 -3.27
C LEU A 191 -19.27 1.11 -3.83
N ILE A 192 -19.45 2.12 -2.97
CA ILE A 192 -19.43 3.54 -3.37
C ILE A 192 -18.53 4.35 -2.43
N SER A 193 -17.72 5.25 -2.99
CA SER A 193 -16.97 6.24 -2.21
C SER A 193 -17.84 7.44 -1.80
N ASP A 194 -17.66 7.93 -0.56
CA ASP A 194 -18.38 9.09 0.00
C ASP A 194 -18.15 10.37 -0.81
N GLU A 195 -16.94 10.55 -1.37
CA GLU A 195 -16.57 11.73 -2.16
C GLU A 195 -17.51 11.99 -3.35
N LEU A 196 -18.06 10.94 -3.96
CA LEU A 196 -19.03 11.06 -5.05
C LEU A 196 -20.33 11.74 -4.62
N PHE A 197 -20.72 11.64 -3.35
CA PHE A 197 -21.90 12.35 -2.82
C PHE A 197 -21.64 13.81 -2.46
N ARG A 198 -20.35 14.21 -2.38
CA ARG A 198 -19.92 15.57 -2.04
C ARG A 198 -19.58 16.42 -3.26
N HIS A 199 -19.68 15.87 -4.47
CA HIS A 199 -19.47 16.62 -5.71
C HIS A 199 -20.44 17.81 -5.83
N GLN A 200 -19.94 18.88 -6.46
CA GLN A 200 -20.68 20.14 -6.63
C GLN A 200 -21.88 20.00 -7.58
N ASP A 201 -21.82 19.03 -8.50
CA ASP A 201 -22.89 18.81 -9.46
C ASP A 201 -24.09 18.09 -8.82
N VAL A 202 -25.23 18.76 -8.84
CA VAL A 202 -26.50 18.28 -8.26
C VAL A 202 -27.07 17.13 -9.10
N ALA A 203 -26.85 17.14 -10.42
CA ALA A 203 -27.42 16.15 -11.32
C ALA A 203 -26.80 14.76 -11.12
N THR A 204 -25.47 14.67 -11.10
CA THR A 204 -24.74 13.42 -10.80
C THR A 204 -25.02 12.91 -9.38
N ARG A 205 -25.08 13.80 -8.37
CA ARG A 205 -25.46 13.41 -7.01
C ARG A 205 -26.84 12.76 -6.96
N ALA A 206 -27.83 13.32 -7.66
CA ALA A 206 -29.17 12.75 -7.72
C ALA A 206 -29.18 11.36 -8.40
N ARG A 207 -28.31 11.11 -9.38
CA ARG A 207 -28.16 9.79 -10.02
C ARG A 207 -27.62 8.75 -9.05
N TYR A 208 -26.55 9.07 -8.31
CA TYR A 208 -25.99 8.15 -7.31
C TYR A 208 -26.97 7.81 -6.19
N VAL A 209 -27.76 8.79 -5.72
CA VAL A 209 -28.81 8.55 -4.72
C VAL A 209 -29.86 7.57 -5.27
N LYS A 210 -30.35 7.80 -6.50
CA LYS A 210 -31.30 6.88 -7.16
C LYS A 210 -30.73 5.46 -7.32
N LEU A 211 -29.45 5.33 -7.66
CA LEU A 211 -28.79 4.03 -7.78
C LEU A 211 -28.74 3.31 -6.42
N VAL A 212 -28.37 4.01 -5.35
CA VAL A 212 -28.35 3.44 -3.99
C VAL A 212 -29.75 2.99 -3.55
N ASP A 213 -30.77 3.81 -3.81
CA ASP A 213 -32.15 3.48 -3.47
C ASP A 213 -32.63 2.24 -4.25
N SER A 214 -32.35 2.18 -5.55
CA SER A 214 -32.68 1.02 -6.40
C SER A 214 -32.00 -0.27 -5.94
N VAL A 215 -30.73 -0.21 -5.52
CA VAL A 215 -30.02 -1.40 -5.02
C VAL A 215 -30.58 -1.85 -3.66
N ARG A 216 -31.02 -0.90 -2.81
CA ARG A 216 -31.69 -1.23 -1.55
C ARG A 216 -33.05 -1.89 -1.78
N ASP A 217 -33.82 -1.41 -2.75
CA ASP A 217 -35.12 -2.00 -3.13
C ASP A 217 -34.94 -3.44 -3.65
N ASN A 218 -33.84 -3.71 -4.37
CA ASN A 218 -33.47 -5.03 -4.89
C ASN A 218 -32.86 -5.98 -3.84
N MET A 219 -32.93 -5.63 -2.55
CA MET A 219 -32.30 -6.36 -1.43
C MET A 219 -30.77 -6.54 -1.60
N GLY A 220 -30.09 -5.60 -2.26
CA GLY A 220 -28.64 -5.56 -2.35
C GLY A 220 -28.01 -4.89 -1.12
N THR A 221 -26.80 -5.30 -0.76
CA THR A 221 -26.05 -4.69 0.34
C THR A 221 -25.23 -3.51 -0.16
N VAL A 222 -25.48 -2.31 0.38
CA VAL A 222 -24.72 -1.11 0.00
C VAL A 222 -23.66 -0.80 1.06
N ARG A 223 -22.40 -0.71 0.63
CA ARG A 223 -21.27 -0.33 1.47
C ARG A 223 -20.66 0.99 1.00
N ILE A 224 -20.72 1.98 1.88
CA ILE A 224 -20.16 3.31 1.64
C ILE A 224 -18.78 3.40 2.27
N PHE A 225 -17.77 3.67 1.44
CA PHE A 225 -16.37 3.82 1.79
C PHE A 225 -16.01 5.27 2.03
N SER A 226 -15.21 5.52 3.06
CA SER A 226 -14.64 6.85 3.28
C SER A 226 -13.36 7.01 2.45
N SER A 227 -13.23 8.09 1.68
CA SER A 227 -12.02 8.41 0.93
C SER A 227 -10.78 8.61 1.81
N LEU A 228 -10.96 8.86 3.12
CA LEU A 228 -9.85 8.99 4.07
C LEU A 228 -9.24 7.65 4.47
N HIS A 229 -9.92 6.54 4.17
CA HIS A 229 -9.41 5.20 4.43
C HIS A 229 -8.71 4.65 3.20
N VAL A 230 -7.71 3.79 3.42
CA VAL A 230 -6.88 3.19 2.36
C VAL A 230 -7.72 2.43 1.34
N SER A 231 -8.80 1.77 1.77
CA SER A 231 -9.75 1.10 0.87
C SER A 231 -10.53 2.09 0.01
N GLY A 232 -10.90 3.25 0.57
CA GLY A 232 -11.58 4.31 -0.18
C GLY A 232 -10.69 4.96 -1.23
N GLU A 233 -9.39 5.13 -0.94
CA GLU A 233 -8.41 5.62 -1.93
C GLU A 233 -8.31 4.66 -3.13
N GLN A 234 -8.27 3.34 -2.89
CA GLN A 234 -8.26 2.32 -3.96
C GLN A 234 -9.55 2.33 -4.78
N LEU A 235 -10.71 2.43 -4.12
CA LEU A 235 -11.98 2.52 -4.83
C LEU A 235 -12.07 3.82 -5.65
N GLY A 236 -11.54 4.93 -5.14
CA GLY A 236 -11.45 6.20 -5.86
C GLY A 236 -10.63 6.10 -7.15
N GLN A 237 -9.56 5.31 -7.15
CA GLN A 237 -8.78 5.00 -8.37
C GLN A 237 -9.61 4.21 -9.41
N LEU A 238 -10.58 3.41 -8.94
CA LEU A 238 -11.53 2.66 -9.76
C LEU A 238 -12.83 3.46 -10.01
N THR A 239 -12.73 4.77 -10.25
CA THR A 239 -13.86 5.70 -10.50
C THR A 239 -14.83 5.90 -9.33
N GLY A 240 -14.56 5.29 -8.17
CA GLY A 240 -15.35 5.44 -6.94
C GLY A 240 -16.62 4.59 -6.87
N VAL A 241 -16.96 3.86 -7.93
CA VAL A 241 -18.18 3.03 -8.04
C VAL A 241 -17.83 1.64 -8.51
N ALA A 242 -18.19 0.63 -7.73
CA ALA A 242 -18.04 -0.77 -8.10
C ALA A 242 -19.21 -1.61 -7.58
N ALA A 243 -19.50 -2.72 -8.24
CA ALA A 243 -20.54 -3.65 -7.85
C ALA A 243 -20.08 -5.10 -8.03
N ILE A 244 -20.47 -5.95 -7.07
CA ILE A 244 -20.38 -7.41 -7.16
C ILE A 244 -21.78 -7.92 -7.49
N LEU A 245 -21.90 -8.76 -8.52
CA LEU A 245 -23.16 -9.34 -8.97
C LEU A 245 -23.42 -10.72 -8.37
N ARG A 246 -24.69 -11.13 -8.35
CA ARG A 246 -25.15 -12.47 -7.94
C ARG A 246 -24.90 -13.52 -9.03
N PHE A 247 -25.10 -13.13 -10.28
CA PHE A 247 -24.91 -13.96 -11.48
C PHE A 247 -24.11 -13.18 -12.53
N PRO A 248 -23.33 -13.87 -13.38
CA PRO A 248 -22.57 -13.24 -14.44
C PRO A 248 -23.51 -12.67 -15.51
N VAL A 249 -23.24 -11.44 -15.97
CA VAL A 249 -24.00 -10.79 -17.05
C VAL A 249 -23.01 -10.44 -18.15
N ALA A 250 -22.98 -11.27 -19.20
CA ALA A 250 -21.97 -11.21 -20.27
C ALA A 250 -22.11 -10.00 -21.21
N GLU A 251 -23.30 -9.40 -21.34
CA GLU A 251 -23.54 -8.28 -22.27
C GLU A 251 -22.93 -6.93 -21.85
N LEU A 252 -22.20 -6.89 -20.72
CA LEU A 252 -21.67 -5.67 -20.13
C LEU A 252 -20.22 -5.36 -20.54
N SER A 253 -19.47 -6.36 -21.01
CA SER A 253 -18.07 -6.20 -21.45
C SER A 253 -17.91 -5.54 -22.82
N ASP A 254 -18.94 -5.61 -23.67
CA ASP A 254 -18.81 -5.35 -25.12
C ASP A 254 -18.89 -3.87 -25.50
N HIS A 255 -18.95 -2.95 -24.53
CA HIS A 255 -19.11 -1.51 -24.80
C HIS A 255 -17.84 -0.67 -24.58
N GLU A 256 -16.69 -1.28 -24.29
CA GLU A 256 -15.42 -0.55 -24.22
C GLU A 256 -14.86 -0.18 -25.61
N ASP A 257 -15.32 -0.81 -26.69
CA ASP A 257 -14.77 -0.60 -28.05
C ASP A 257 -15.37 0.59 -28.84
N GLU A 258 -16.46 1.24 -28.36
CA GLU A 258 -17.12 2.33 -29.11
C GLU A 258 -16.77 3.75 -28.65
N SER A 259 -16.02 3.95 -27.55
CA SER A 259 -15.75 5.30 -27.02
C SER A 259 -14.40 5.92 -27.42
N SER A 260 -13.64 5.30 -28.33
CA SER A 260 -12.34 5.84 -28.79
C SER A 260 -12.40 6.57 -30.15
N SER A 261 -13.58 6.84 -30.71
CA SER A 261 -13.70 7.38 -32.08
C SER A 261 -14.66 8.55 -32.27
N GLU A 262 -14.90 9.40 -31.25
CA GLU A 262 -15.57 10.68 -31.47
C GLU A 262 -15.05 11.78 -30.52
N GLU A 263 -13.82 12.25 -30.74
CA GLU A 263 -13.40 13.63 -30.44
C GLU A 263 -12.37 14.08 -31.51
N ASP A 264 -12.88 14.62 -32.63
CA ASP A 264 -12.18 15.56 -33.54
C ASP A 264 -13.05 16.83 -33.65
#